data_AF-A0A7C4ND43-F1
#
_entry.id   AF-A0A7C4ND43-F1
#
_cell.length_a   1.000
_cell.length_b   1.000
_cell.length_c   1.000
_cell.angle_alpha   90.00
_cell.angle_beta   90.00
_cell.angle_gamma   90.00
#
_symmetry.space_group_name_H-M   'P 1'
#
loop_
_entity.id
_entity.type
_entity.pdbx_description
1 polymer ?
#
loop_
_entity_poly.entity_id
_entity_poly.type
_entity_poly.pdbx_seq_one_letter_code
_entity_poly.pdbx_strand_id
1 'polypeptide(L)'
;VSLTFAVSRSWISSSNISENLIFLKRFDASENIWENIPITLVGEDESYVYFRANLRGFSLFAISGLPAAAPKPEAKPRTEILIAVIVVIIIILLFILISLRRRQ
;
A
#
# COMPACT_ATOMS: atom_id res chain seq x y z
N VAL A 1 -3.63 24.23 -23.02
CA VAL A 1 -2.28 24.53 -22.46
C VAL A 1 -1.74 23.24 -21.84
N SER A 2 -0.44 22.95 -21.96
CA SER A 2 0.16 21.77 -21.32
C SER A 2 1.04 22.18 -20.15
N LEU A 3 0.89 21.51 -19.00
CA LEU A 3 1.78 21.64 -17.85
C LEU A 3 2.66 20.40 -17.76
N THR A 4 3.96 20.58 -17.60
CA THR A 4 4.89 19.51 -17.25
C THR A 4 5.42 19.78 -15.85
N PHE A 5 5.42 18.77 -15.00
CA PHE A 5 5.88 18.87 -13.62
C PHE A 5 6.70 17.64 -13.24
N ALA A 6 7.61 17.82 -12.30
CA ALA A 6 8.49 16.78 -11.78
C ALA A 6 8.11 16.42 -10.35
N VAL A 7 8.17 15.14 -10.01
CA VAL A 7 7.96 14.62 -8.66
C VAL A 7 9.24 13.96 -8.20
N SER A 8 9.75 14.36 -7.04
CA SER A 8 10.99 13.79 -6.48
C SER A 8 10.79 12.34 -6.08
N ARG A 9 11.73 11.46 -6.48
CA ARG A 9 11.77 10.07 -6.02
C ARG A 9 11.95 9.96 -4.52
N SER A 10 12.71 10.87 -3.90
CA SER A 10 12.88 10.88 -2.45
C SER A 10 11.56 11.20 -1.72
N TRP A 11 10.71 12.05 -2.29
CA TRP A 11 9.38 12.33 -1.75
C TRP A 11 8.44 11.13 -1.89
N ILE A 12 8.43 10.49 -3.07
CA ILE A 12 7.62 9.28 -3.32
C ILE A 12 7.99 8.19 -2.31
N SER A 13 9.28 7.92 -2.16
CA SER A 13 9.79 6.88 -1.25
C SER A 13 9.52 7.20 0.23
N SER A 14 9.88 8.41 0.68
CA SER A 14 9.69 8.80 2.09
C SER A 14 8.22 8.89 2.51
N SER A 15 7.32 9.13 1.56
CA SER A 15 5.87 9.21 1.81
C SER A 15 5.14 7.89 1.52
N ASN A 16 5.88 6.82 1.19
CA ASN A 16 5.35 5.50 0.80
C ASN A 16 4.28 5.55 -0.31
N ILE A 17 4.43 6.49 -1.24
CA ILE A 17 3.47 6.72 -2.32
C ILE A 17 3.71 5.69 -3.42
N SER A 18 2.63 5.11 -3.96
CA SER A 18 2.75 4.32 -5.19
C SER A 18 2.93 5.28 -6.37
N GLU A 19 3.91 5.03 -7.23
CA GLU A 19 4.16 5.85 -8.44
C GLU A 19 2.91 5.92 -9.35
N ASN A 20 2.11 4.85 -9.38
CA ASN A 20 0.85 4.78 -10.15
C ASN A 20 -0.32 5.52 -9.48
N LEU A 21 -0.15 6.01 -8.26
CA LEU A 21 -1.17 6.72 -7.49
C LEU A 21 -0.76 8.18 -7.22
N ILE A 22 -0.02 8.78 -8.15
CA ILE A 22 0.28 10.22 -8.18
C ILE A 22 -0.80 10.93 -9.00
N PHE A 23 -1.30 12.05 -8.49
CA PHE A 23 -2.35 12.85 -9.12
C PHE A 23 -1.99 14.32 -9.15
N LEU A 24 -2.29 14.97 -10.28
CA LEU A 24 -2.42 16.42 -10.34
C LEU A 24 -3.87 16.80 -10.04
N LYS A 25 -4.09 17.69 -9.08
CA LYS A 25 -5.41 18.21 -8.75
C LYS A 25 -5.53 19.67 -9.15
N ARG A 26 -6.71 20.06 -9.64
CA ARG A 26 -7.10 21.44 -9.91
C ARG A 26 -8.21 21.85 -8.96
N PHE A 27 -8.08 23.04 -8.37
CA PHE A 27 -9.15 23.61 -7.56
C PHE A 27 -10.21 24.24 -8.45
N ASP A 28 -11.48 23.92 -8.21
CA ASP A 28 -12.63 24.59 -8.78
C ASP A 28 -13.23 25.52 -7.72
N ALA A 29 -13.14 26.83 -7.95
CA ALA A 29 -13.61 27.84 -6.99
C ALA A 29 -15.13 28.02 -7.00
N SER A 30 -15.81 27.68 -8.11
CA SER A 30 -17.28 27.72 -8.19
C SER A 30 -17.91 26.66 -7.31
N GLU A 31 -17.36 25.44 -7.38
CA GLU A 31 -17.87 24.29 -6.65
C GLU A 31 -17.13 24.06 -5.31
N ASN A 32 -16.04 24.79 -5.07
CA ASN A 32 -15.16 24.67 -3.90
C ASN A 32 -14.62 23.24 -3.70
N ILE A 33 -14.20 22.59 -4.79
CA ILE A 33 -13.70 21.20 -4.79
C ILE A 33 -12.34 21.08 -5.47
N TRP A 34 -11.65 19.96 -5.21
CA TRP A 34 -10.43 19.57 -5.90
C TRP A 34 -10.72 18.43 -6.88
N GLU A 35 -10.48 18.66 -8.16
CA GLU A 35 -10.70 17.69 -9.23
C GLU A 35 -9.39 17.05 -9.68
N ASN A 36 -9.40 15.74 -9.94
CA ASN A 36 -8.24 15.06 -10.52
C ASN A 36 -8.12 15.39 -12.01
N ILE A 37 -6.92 15.81 -12.41
CA ILE A 37 -6.56 15.99 -13.81
C ILE A 37 -5.81 14.75 -14.29
N PRO A 38 -6.21 14.17 -15.45
CA PRO A 38 -5.45 13.11 -16.08
C PRO A 38 -4.01 13.55 -16.37
N ILE A 39 -3.06 12.73 -15.94
CA ILE A 39 -1.62 12.94 -16.18
C ILE A 39 -1.07 11.80 -17.03
N THR A 40 0.03 12.08 -17.71
CA THR A 40 0.77 11.11 -18.51
C THR A 40 2.23 11.14 -18.07
N LEU A 41 2.80 9.97 -17.80
CA LEU A 41 4.24 9.83 -17.59
C LEU A 41 4.97 10.15 -18.90
N VAL A 42 5.92 11.07 -18.86
CA VAL A 42 6.67 11.51 -20.06
C VAL A 42 8.16 11.25 -19.97
N GLY A 43 8.65 10.82 -18.81
CA GLY A 43 10.05 10.46 -18.61
C GLY A 43 10.39 10.32 -17.14
N GLU A 44 11.60 9.85 -16.89
CA GLU A 44 12.15 9.68 -15.55
C GLU A 44 13.68 9.73 -15.58
N ASP A 45 14.27 10.11 -14.46
CA ASP A 45 15.70 10.00 -14.21
C ASP A 45 15.97 9.49 -12.79
N GLU A 46 17.22 9.57 -12.32
CA GLU A 46 17.63 9.08 -11.00
C GLU A 46 16.98 9.85 -9.83
N SER A 47 16.54 11.09 -10.05
CA SER A 47 16.05 11.99 -9.00
C SER A 47 14.54 12.27 -9.12
N TYR A 48 13.99 12.22 -10.35
CA TYR A 48 12.64 12.70 -10.63
C TYR A 48 11.85 11.78 -11.57
N VAL A 49 10.53 11.85 -11.41
CA VAL A 49 9.54 11.32 -12.35
C VAL A 49 8.79 12.49 -12.98
N TYR A 50 8.71 12.53 -14.30
CA TYR A 50 8.15 13.65 -15.06
C TYR A 50 6.78 13.33 -15.61
N PHE A 51 5.82 14.19 -15.33
CA PHE A 51 4.44 14.04 -15.78
C PHE A 51 3.99 15.24 -16.61
N ARG A 52 3.09 14.99 -17.56
CA ARG A 52 2.42 16.01 -18.35
C ARG A 52 0.91 15.94 -18.16
N ALA A 53 0.28 17.10 -18.08
CA ALA A 53 -1.17 17.25 -18.02
C ALA A 53 -1.66 18.28 -19.04
N ASN A 54 -2.82 18.00 -19.64
CA ASN A 54 -3.51 18.95 -20.51
C ASN A 54 -4.51 19.76 -19.69
N LEU A 55 -4.29 21.07 -19.61
CA LEU A 55 -5.08 22.00 -18.81
C LEU A 55 -6.01 22.82 -19.71
N ARG A 56 -7.24 23.00 -19.23
CA ARG A 56 -8.26 23.86 -19.86
C ARG A 56 -8.13 25.34 -19.48
N GLY A 57 -7.38 25.66 -18.43
CA GLY A 57 -7.16 27.03 -17.95
C GLY A 57 -6.31 27.08 -16.68
N PHE A 58 -6.06 28.28 -16.16
CA PHE A 58 -5.33 28.50 -14.92
C PHE A 58 -6.24 28.34 -13.68
N SER A 59 -5.66 27.83 -12.60
CA SER A 59 -6.27 27.73 -11.26
C SER A 59 -5.15 27.45 -10.23
N LEU A 60 -5.51 27.18 -8.98
CA LEU A 60 -4.64 26.52 -8.03
C LEU A 60 -4.50 25.04 -8.40
N PHE A 61 -3.27 24.54 -8.25
CA PHE A 61 -2.93 23.15 -8.54
C PHE A 61 -2.18 22.53 -7.36
N ALA A 62 -2.40 21.24 -7.12
CA ALA A 62 -1.72 20.48 -6.09
C ALA A 62 -1.27 19.13 -6.65
N ILE A 63 -0.08 18.69 -6.23
CA ILE A 63 0.40 17.33 -6.47
C ILE A 63 0.06 16.50 -5.23
N SER A 64 -0.54 15.34 -5.42
CA SER A 64 -0.91 14.43 -4.32
C SER A 64 -0.55 13.00 -4.67
N GLY A 65 -0.39 12.16 -3.66
CA GLY A 65 -0.14 10.73 -3.84
C GLY A 65 -0.85 9.91 -2.77
N LEU A 66 -1.22 8.67 -3.11
CA LEU A 66 -1.76 7.71 -2.15
C LEU A 66 -0.70 6.67 -1.78
N PRO A 67 -0.70 6.20 -0.52
CA PRO A 67 0.16 5.11 -0.12
C PRO A 67 -0.08 3.87 -1.00
N ALA A 68 0.99 3.11 -1.27
CA ALA A 68 0.80 1.75 -1.75
C ALA A 68 -0.09 0.99 -0.74
N ALA A 69 -1.08 0.24 -1.23
CA ALA A 69 -1.93 -0.55 -0.36
C ALA A 69 -1.05 -1.37 0.58
N ALA A 70 -1.32 -1.29 1.90
CA ALA A 70 -0.57 -2.06 2.87
C ALA A 70 -0.55 -3.54 2.45
N PRO A 71 0.57 -4.27 2.61
CA PRO A 71 0.56 -5.70 2.43
C PRO A 71 -0.57 -6.25 3.30
N LYS A 72 -1.54 -6.90 2.67
CA LYS A 72 -2.63 -7.57 3.39
C LYS A 72 -1.95 -8.45 4.44
N PRO A 73 -2.29 -8.36 5.73
CA PRO A 73 -1.66 -9.20 6.74
C PRO A 73 -1.77 -10.64 6.26
N GLU A 74 -0.63 -11.28 6.02
CA GLU A 74 -0.58 -12.66 5.59
C GLU A 74 -1.34 -13.48 6.62
N ALA A 75 -2.49 -14.03 6.22
CA ALA A 75 -3.25 -14.90 7.08
C ALA A 75 -2.35 -16.12 7.35
N LYS A 76 -1.95 -16.32 8.62
CA LYS A 76 -1.20 -17.52 9.00
C LYS A 76 -1.89 -18.75 8.42
N PRO A 77 -1.17 -19.63 7.70
CA PRO A 77 -1.80 -20.76 7.05
C PRO A 77 -2.47 -21.65 8.10
N ARG A 78 -3.72 -22.03 7.85
CA ARG A 78 -4.52 -22.93 8.70
C ARG A 78 -3.76 -24.22 9.06
N THR A 79 -2.83 -24.62 8.22
CA THR A 79 -1.94 -25.77 8.40
C THR A 79 -1.07 -25.66 9.66
N GLU A 80 -0.51 -24.48 9.95
CA GLU A 80 0.31 -24.29 11.17
C GLU A 80 -0.54 -24.41 12.45
N ILE A 81 -1.75 -23.85 12.41
CA ILE A 81 -2.70 -23.95 13.53
C ILE A 81 -3.09 -25.41 13.76
N LEU A 82 -3.34 -26.17 12.69
CA LEU A 82 -3.71 -27.59 12.79
C LEU A 82 -2.55 -28.44 13.33
N ILE A 83 -1.32 -28.21 12.87
CA ILE A 83 -0.13 -28.92 13.37
C ILE A 83 0.06 -28.64 14.87
N ALA A 84 -0.06 -27.39 15.31
CA ALA A 84 0.06 -27.03 16.71
C ALA A 84 -0.98 -27.74 17.59
N VAL A 85 -2.24 -27.82 17.14
CA VAL A 85 -3.31 -28.53 17.85
C VAL A 85 -3.03 -30.03 17.95
N ILE A 86 -2.55 -30.67 16.88
CA ILE A 86 -2.21 -32.09 16.88
C ILE A 86 -1.07 -32.37 17.87
N VAL A 87 -0.02 -31.55 17.90
CA VAL A 87 1.10 -31.70 18.83
C VAL A 87 0.64 -31.60 20.28
N VAL A 88 -0.24 -30.64 20.60
CA VAL A 88 -0.80 -30.49 21.95
C VAL A 88 -1.63 -31.72 22.36
N ILE A 89 -2.47 -32.24 21.46
CA ILE A 89 -3.26 -33.45 21.72
C ILE A 89 -2.34 -34.65 21.99
N ILE A 90 -1.28 -34.81 21.21
CA ILE A 90 -0.29 -35.89 21.40
C ILE A 90 0.40 -35.75 22.76
N ILE A 91 0.80 -34.54 23.17
CA ILE A 91 1.43 -34.30 24.47
C ILE A 91 0.46 -34.66 25.62
N ILE A 92 -0.81 -34.28 25.51
CA ILE A 92 -1.85 -34.60 26.51
C ILE A 92 -2.06 -36.12 26.59
N LEU A 93 -2.17 -36.80 25.45
CA LEU A 93 -2.35 -38.26 25.41
C LEU A 93 -1.14 -38.98 26.01
N LEU A 94 0.08 -38.56 25.68
CA LEU A 94 1.31 -39.11 26.26
C LEU A 94 1.34 -38.91 27.78
N PHE A 95 0.98 -37.72 28.26
CA PHE A 95 0.89 -37.44 29.69
C PHE A 95 -0.11 -38.36 30.39
N ILE A 96 -1.30 -38.55 29.80
CA ILE A 96 -2.32 -39.47 30.33
C ILE A 96 -1.77 -40.90 30.38
N LEU A 97 -1.17 -41.41 29.29
CA LEU A 97 -0.60 -42.76 29.25
C LEU A 97 0.51 -42.97 30.29
N ILE A 98 1.42 -41.99 30.43
CA ILE A 98 2.48 -42.01 31.44
C ILE A 98 1.87 -41.99 32.85
N SER A 99 0.82 -41.21 33.08
CA SER A 99 0.14 -41.12 34.37
C SER A 99 -0.60 -42.41 34.76
N LEU A 100 -1.14 -43.14 33.79
CA LEU A 100 -1.81 -44.43 34.01
C LEU A 100 -0.80 -45.54 34.32
N ARG A 101 0.34 -45.57 33.62
CA ARG A 101 1.41 -46.53 33.88
C ARG A 101 2.07 -46.35 35.25
N ARG A 102 2.08 -45.15 35.81
CA ARG A 102 2.62 -44.86 37.15
C ARG A 102 1.68 -45.26 38.30
N ARG A 103 0.41 -45.59 38.03
CA ARG A 103 -0.60 -45.97 39.03
C ARG A 103 -0.79 -47.48 39.18
N GLN A 104 -0.18 -48.30 38.32
CA GLN A 104 -0.10 -49.76 38.43
C GLN A 104 1.20 -50.13 39.13
#